data_AF-A0A100XJN5-F1
#
_entry.id   AF-A0A100XJN5-F1
#
_cell.length_a   1.000
_cell.length_b   1.000
_cell.length_c   1.000
_cell.angle_alpha   90.00
_cell.angle_beta   90.00
_cell.angle_gamma   90.00
#
_symmetry.space_group_name_H-M   'P 1'
#
loop_
_entity.id
_entity.type
_entity.pdbx_description
1 polymer ?
#
loop_
_entity_poly.entity_id
_entity_poly.type
_entity_poly.pdbx_seq_one_letter_code
_entity_poly.pdbx_strand_id
1 'polypeptide(L)'
;MTTTHRGATDPIGADLLSLLKALKLGAMADTLPERAALARQHKLSHIGFLETLLADEVSRRESRSAALRAAKAGLDPTMRFDTWAAHEDLRYDRTLLGDLTSLRFLDAGQSAIVLGPVGVGKTHLATALGH
;
A
#
# COMPACT_ATOMS: atom_id res chain seq x y z
N MET A 1 -28.45 23.49 35.03
CA MET A 1 -28.15 24.53 34.02
C MET A 1 -27.96 23.84 32.70
N THR A 2 -28.94 24.00 31.83
CA THR A 2 -29.04 23.46 30.48
C THR A 2 -28.21 24.26 29.50
N THR A 3 -27.43 23.59 28.66
CA THR A 3 -27.07 24.10 27.33
C THR A 3 -27.06 22.95 26.34
N THR A 4 -28.21 22.79 25.68
CA THR A 4 -28.33 22.15 24.37
C THR A 4 -28.20 23.24 23.32
N HIS A 5 -27.28 23.11 22.36
CA HIS A 5 -27.42 23.66 21.02
C HIS A 5 -26.55 22.83 20.05
N ARG A 6 -27.15 21.95 19.23
CA ARG A 6 -27.44 22.13 17.78
C ARG A 6 -26.16 22.38 16.94
N GLY A 7 -25.82 21.62 15.90
CA GLY A 7 -26.69 20.81 15.06
C GLY A 7 -25.96 19.75 14.25
N ALA A 8 -26.73 18.74 13.86
CA ALA A 8 -26.37 17.81 12.81
C ALA A 8 -26.46 18.53 11.47
N THR A 9 -25.31 18.80 10.84
CA THR A 9 -25.08 18.81 9.37
C THR A 9 -23.64 19.27 9.06
N ASP A 10 -22.67 18.63 9.71
CA ASP A 10 -21.40 18.35 9.05
C ASP A 10 -21.08 16.88 9.37
N PRO A 11 -20.83 16.02 8.37
CA PRO A 11 -20.59 14.59 8.61
C PRO A 11 -19.35 14.32 9.48
N ILE A 12 -18.52 15.34 9.73
CA ILE A 12 -17.31 15.29 10.53
C ILE A 12 -17.24 16.55 11.40
N GLY A 13 -17.48 16.44 12.70
CA GLY A 13 -17.30 17.55 13.64
C GLY A 13 -15.82 17.92 13.83
N ALA A 14 -15.54 19.18 14.17
CA ALA A 14 -14.18 19.68 14.41
C ALA A 14 -13.43 18.88 15.52
N ASP A 15 -14.15 18.34 16.49
CA ASP A 15 -13.60 17.46 17.53
C ASP A 15 -13.05 16.15 16.95
N LEU A 16 -13.76 15.55 15.98
CA LEU A 16 -13.33 14.33 15.31
C LEU A 16 -12.06 14.58 14.49
N LEU A 17 -11.98 15.69 13.77
CA LEU A 17 -10.76 16.08 13.05
C LEU A 17 -9.57 16.29 14.00
N SER A 18 -9.81 16.88 15.17
CA SER A 18 -8.78 17.09 16.19
C SER A 18 -8.26 15.77 16.76
N LEU A 19 -9.16 14.82 17.03
CA LEU A 19 -8.81 13.46 17.47
C LEU A 19 -8.03 12.69 16.39
N LEU A 20 -8.49 12.73 15.14
CA LEU A 20 -7.79 12.11 14.01
C LEU A 20 -6.38 12.68 13.84
N LYS A 21 -6.22 14.00 13.97
CA LYS A 21 -4.91 14.65 13.88
C LYS A 21 -3.99 14.23 15.04
N ALA A 22 -4.50 14.15 16.26
CA ALA A 22 -3.75 13.68 17.43
C ALA A 22 -3.23 12.24 17.23
N LEU A 23 -4.03 11.38 16.58
CA LEU A 23 -3.67 10.01 16.25
C LEU A 23 -2.86 9.86 14.96
N LYS A 24 -2.48 10.97 14.32
CA LYS A 24 -1.78 11.02 13.01
C LYS A 24 -2.57 10.35 11.86
N LEU A 25 -3.90 10.37 11.95
CA LEU A 25 -4.85 9.83 10.96
C LEU A 25 -5.29 10.91 9.97
N GLY A 26 -4.41 11.85 9.63
CA GLY A 26 -4.77 13.07 8.90
C GLY A 26 -5.38 12.82 7.53
N ALA A 27 -5.00 11.77 6.82
CA ALA A 27 -5.60 11.46 5.51
C ALA A 27 -6.86 10.60 5.57
N MET A 28 -7.15 9.99 6.73
CA MET A 28 -8.46 9.41 6.95
C MET A 28 -9.50 10.53 7.00
N ALA A 29 -9.16 11.71 7.51
CA ALA A 29 -10.07 12.85 7.55
C ALA A 29 -10.60 13.23 6.16
N ASP A 30 -9.74 13.19 5.14
CA ASP A 30 -10.10 13.55 3.75
C ASP A 30 -11.08 12.53 3.14
N THR A 31 -10.95 11.25 3.48
CA THR A 31 -11.73 10.14 2.89
C THR A 31 -12.91 9.70 3.74
N LEU A 32 -12.99 10.16 4.99
CA LEU A 32 -14.01 9.78 5.96
C LEU A 32 -15.45 10.11 5.50
N PRO A 33 -15.77 11.24 4.84
CA PRO A 33 -17.14 11.51 4.39
C PRO A 33 -17.62 10.47 3.37
N GLU A 34 -16.76 10.12 2.42
CA GLU A 34 -17.04 9.14 1.38
C GLU A 34 -17.21 7.74 1.98
N ARG A 35 -16.29 7.34 2.87
CA ARG A 35 -16.36 6.05 3.57
C ARG A 35 -17.59 5.94 4.46
N ALA A 36 -18.00 7.03 5.12
CA ALA A 36 -19.23 7.07 5.92
C ALA A 36 -20.50 7.00 5.06
N ALA A 37 -20.49 7.56 3.85
CA ALA A 37 -21.58 7.37 2.88
C ALA A 37 -21.65 5.93 2.38
N LEU A 38 -20.51 5.34 2.04
CA LEU A 38 -20.40 3.93 1.62
C LEU A 38 -20.90 2.98 2.72
N ALA A 39 -20.47 3.19 3.97
CA ALA A 39 -20.91 2.36 5.09
C ALA A 39 -22.42 2.39 5.31
N ARG A 40 -23.06 3.55 5.12
CA ARG A 40 -24.52 3.68 5.16
C ARG A 40 -25.20 2.91 4.02
N GLN A 41 -24.66 2.99 2.80
CA GLN A 41 -25.19 2.24 1.65
C GLN A 41 -25.09 0.73 1.85
N HIS A 42 -23.95 0.26 2.35
CA HIS A 42 -23.68 -1.16 2.59
C HIS A 42 -24.25 -1.68 3.92
N LYS A 43 -24.95 -0.83 4.70
CA LYS A 43 -25.49 -1.14 6.04
C LYS A 43 -24.45 -1.80 6.96
N LEU A 44 -23.21 -1.32 6.91
CA LEU A 44 -22.14 -1.80 7.77
C LEU A 44 -22.48 -1.51 9.23
N SER A 45 -22.17 -2.46 10.11
CA SER A 45 -22.23 -2.21 11.55
C SER A 45 -21.20 -1.15 11.94
N HIS A 46 -21.44 -0.44 13.05
CA HIS A 46 -20.48 0.57 13.56
C HIS A 46 -19.08 -0.02 13.77
N ILE A 47 -19.00 -1.26 14.26
CA ILE A 47 -17.74 -1.98 14.46
C ILE A 47 -17.10 -2.35 13.11
N GLY A 48 -17.87 -2.88 12.16
CA GLY A 48 -17.34 -3.22 10.83
C GLY A 48 -16.87 -1.99 10.03
N PHE A 49 -17.53 -0.85 10.22
CA PHE A 49 -17.08 0.42 9.67
C PHE A 49 -15.73 0.86 10.27
N LEU A 50 -15.60 0.79 11.60
CA LEU A 50 -14.34 1.13 12.28
C LEU A 50 -13.20 0.19 11.86
N GLU A 51 -13.46 -1.11 11.77
CA GLU A 51 -12.49 -2.10 11.29
C GLU A 51 -12.01 -1.78 9.87
N THR A 52 -12.93 -1.50 8.94
CA THR A 52 -12.60 -1.12 7.57
C THR A 52 -11.72 0.15 7.53
N LEU A 53 -12.08 1.17 8.30
CA LEU A 53 -11.32 2.42 8.40
C LEU A 53 -9.89 2.20 8.91
N LEU A 54 -9.74 1.37 9.94
CA LEU A 54 -8.43 1.06 10.51
C LEU A 54 -7.59 0.22 9.54
N ALA A 55 -8.19 -0.76 8.86
CA ALA A 55 -7.53 -1.58 7.86
C ALA A 55 -7.01 -0.73 6.68
N ASP A 56 -7.82 0.21 6.18
CA ASP A 56 -7.42 1.14 5.12
C ASP A 56 -6.18 1.98 5.53
N GLU A 57 -6.16 2.50 6.76
CA GLU A 57 -5.03 3.30 7.24
C GLU A 57 -3.77 2.45 7.48
N VAL A 58 -3.89 1.23 7.99
CA VAL A 58 -2.75 0.31 8.13
C VAL A 58 -2.13 0.04 6.75
N SER A 59 -2.95 -0.36 5.77
CA SER A 59 -2.51 -0.59 4.39
C SER A 59 -1.83 0.64 3.78
N ARG A 60 -2.39 1.83 4.02
CA ARG A 60 -1.80 3.10 3.57
C ARG A 60 -0.44 3.39 4.22
N ARG A 61 -0.29 3.16 5.53
CA ARG A 61 0.98 3.34 6.24
C ARG A 61 2.05 2.37 5.77
N GLU A 62 1.68 1.11 5.56
CA GLU A 62 2.56 0.09 5.00
C GLU A 62 3.03 0.47 3.60
N SER A 63 2.10 0.88 2.74
CA SER A 63 2.39 1.35 1.38
C SER A 63 3.34 2.56 1.37
N ARG A 64 3.10 3.54 2.25
CA ARG A 64 3.98 4.71 2.42
C ARG A 64 5.37 4.30 2.93
N SER A 65 5.44 3.39 3.90
CA SER A 65 6.70 2.87 4.43
C SER A 65 7.50 2.14 3.35
N ALA A 66 6.85 1.30 2.54
CA ALA A 66 7.46 0.62 1.41
C ALA A 66 7.99 1.62 0.37
N ALA A 67 7.18 2.59 -0.03
CA ALA A 67 7.59 3.63 -0.98
C ALA A 67 8.80 4.45 -0.48
N LEU A 68 8.84 4.80 0.82
CA LEU A 68 9.98 5.50 1.41
C LEU A 68 11.25 4.64 1.43
N ARG A 69 11.12 3.34 1.74
CA ARG A 69 12.25 2.40 1.71
C ARG A 69 12.78 2.22 0.28
N ALA A 70 11.90 2.05 -0.71
CA ALA A 70 12.27 1.95 -2.12
C ALA A 70 12.98 3.22 -2.62
N ALA A 71 12.44 4.41 -2.29
CA ALA A 71 13.07 5.68 -2.65
C ALA A 71 14.44 5.85 -1.98
N LYS A 72 14.58 5.48 -0.71
CA LYS A 72 15.86 5.51 0.02
C LYS A 72 16.89 4.54 -0.59
N ALA A 73 16.44 3.39 -1.10
CA ALA A 73 17.26 2.41 -1.79
C ALA A 73 17.59 2.81 -3.24
N GLY A 74 17.03 3.91 -3.75
CA GLY A 74 17.27 4.38 -5.12
C GLY A 74 16.62 3.51 -6.20
N LEU A 75 15.56 2.76 -5.84
CA LEU A 75 14.84 1.92 -6.78
C LEU A 75 14.02 2.77 -7.74
N ASP A 76 14.14 2.50 -9.04
CA ASP A 76 13.32 3.16 -10.05
C ASP A 76 11.85 2.74 -9.88
N PRO A 77 10.91 3.68 -9.61
CA PRO A 77 9.50 3.36 -9.39
C PRO A 77 8.80 2.75 -10.60
N THR A 78 9.38 2.89 -11.80
CA THR A 78 8.86 2.30 -13.04
C THR A 78 9.32 0.87 -13.28
N MET A 79 10.37 0.41 -12.57
CA MET A 79 10.93 -0.93 -12.71
C MET A 79 10.30 -1.89 -11.69
N ARG A 80 9.06 -2.31 -11.98
CA ARG A 80 8.29 -3.23 -11.16
C ARG A 80 7.97 -4.52 -11.92
N PHE A 81 7.50 -5.55 -11.24
CA PHE A 81 7.17 -6.83 -11.89
C PHE A 81 6.01 -6.72 -12.88
N ASP A 82 5.03 -5.86 -12.62
CA ASP A 82 3.88 -5.58 -13.50
C ASP A 82 4.28 -4.85 -14.78
N THR A 83 5.33 -4.04 -14.75
CA THR A 83 5.87 -3.32 -15.92
C THR A 83 6.96 -4.09 -16.65
N TRP A 84 7.41 -5.22 -16.12
CA TRP A 84 8.43 -6.04 -16.75
C TRP A 84 7.83 -6.89 -17.87
N ALA A 85 8.24 -6.62 -19.10
CA ALA A 85 7.92 -7.46 -20.26
C ALA A 85 9.14 -8.30 -20.65
N ALA A 86 8.99 -9.63 -20.63
CA ALA A 86 9.99 -10.52 -21.18
C ALA A 86 10.05 -10.37 -22.71
N HIS A 87 11.27 -10.33 -23.28
CA HIS A 87 11.45 -10.44 -24.72
C HIS A 87 10.91 -11.78 -25.22
N GLU A 88 10.35 -11.81 -26.43
CA GLU A 88 9.74 -13.02 -27.01
C GLU A 88 10.72 -14.20 -27.10
N ASP A 89 11.98 -13.91 -27.40
CA ASP A 89 13.04 -14.91 -27.53
C ASP A 89 13.74 -15.26 -26.19
N LEU A 90 13.36 -14.61 -25.08
CA LEU A 90 14.00 -14.83 -23.78
C LEU A 90 13.55 -16.15 -23.17
N ARG A 91 14.47 -17.11 -23.12
CA ARG A 91 14.28 -18.36 -22.37
C ARG A 91 14.77 -18.17 -20.94
N TYR A 92 13.87 -18.38 -19.98
CA TYR A 92 14.15 -18.35 -18.56
C TYR A 92 13.24 -19.33 -17.82
N ASP A 93 13.66 -19.74 -16.63
CA ASP A 93 12.86 -20.59 -15.76
C ASP A 93 11.79 -19.74 -15.05
N ARG A 94 10.53 -19.93 -15.45
CA ARG A 94 9.37 -19.23 -14.89
C ARG A 94 9.07 -19.66 -13.45
N THR A 95 9.36 -20.91 -13.11
CA THR A 95 9.18 -21.43 -11.76
C THR A 95 10.20 -20.80 -10.83
N LEU A 96 11.48 -20.77 -11.23
CA LEU A 96 12.52 -20.10 -10.47
C LEU A 96 12.23 -18.59 -10.31
N LEU A 97 11.74 -17.93 -11.37
CA LEU A 97 11.35 -16.52 -11.26
C LEU A 97 10.21 -16.32 -10.24
N GLY A 98 9.19 -17.19 -10.25
CA GLY A 98 8.11 -17.17 -9.26
C GLY A 98 8.58 -17.47 -7.84
N ASP A 99 9.60 -18.32 -7.68
CA ASP A 99 10.22 -18.55 -6.38
C ASP A 99 11.00 -17.33 -5.90
N LEU A 100 11.69 -16.63 -6.81
CA LEU A 100 12.37 -15.36 -6.48
C LEU A 100 11.39 -14.28 -6.06
N THR A 101 10.21 -14.16 -6.69
CA THR A 101 9.20 -13.15 -6.32
C THR A 101 8.59 -13.41 -4.93
N SER A 102 8.69 -14.63 -4.41
CA SER A 102 8.27 -14.94 -3.04
C SER A 102 9.23 -14.43 -1.96
N LEU A 103 10.45 -14.01 -2.35
CA LEU A 103 11.52 -13.53 -1.47
C LEU A 103 11.99 -14.51 -0.38
N ARG A 104 11.55 -15.77 -0.40
CA ARG A 104 11.94 -16.82 0.58
C ARG A 104 13.45 -17.04 0.68
N PHE A 105 14.20 -16.72 -0.37
CA PHE A 105 15.66 -16.82 -0.37
C PHE A 105 16.30 -15.84 0.64
N LEU A 106 15.64 -14.74 0.98
CA LEU A 106 16.10 -13.80 2.01
C LEU A 106 16.05 -14.44 3.40
N ASP A 107 14.96 -15.14 3.73
CA ASP A 107 14.80 -15.85 4.99
C ASP A 107 15.82 -16.99 5.14
N ALA A 108 16.16 -17.64 4.02
CA ALA A 108 17.17 -18.68 3.95
C ALA A 108 18.63 -18.14 3.92
N GLY A 109 18.83 -16.82 3.89
CA GLY A 109 20.15 -16.20 3.78
C GLY A 109 20.88 -16.50 2.47
N GLN A 110 20.14 -16.83 1.42
CA GLN A 110 20.67 -17.16 0.10
C GLN A 110 20.81 -15.91 -0.77
N SER A 111 21.67 -15.97 -1.78
CA SER A 111 21.83 -14.90 -2.77
C SER A 111 21.10 -15.25 -4.06
N ALA A 112 20.41 -14.27 -4.65
CA ALA A 112 19.83 -14.39 -5.99
C ALA A 112 20.81 -13.82 -7.04
N ILE A 113 21.06 -14.58 -8.11
CA ILE A 113 21.94 -14.17 -9.20
C ILE A 113 21.16 -14.22 -10.51
N VAL A 114 21.06 -13.07 -11.19
CA VAL A 114 20.39 -12.94 -12.49
C VAL A 114 21.43 -12.86 -13.60
N LEU A 115 21.49 -13.89 -14.44
CA LEU A 115 22.45 -14.02 -15.55
C LEU A 115 21.73 -14.00 -16.90
N GLY A 116 22.34 -13.36 -17.90
CA GLY A 116 21.81 -13.33 -19.26
C GLY A 116 22.41 -12.24 -20.14
N PRO A 117 22.06 -12.22 -21.45
CA PRO A 117 22.58 -11.26 -22.43
C PRO A 117 22.31 -9.80 -22.06
N VAL A 118 23.03 -8.86 -22.68
CA VAL A 118 22.79 -7.42 -22.47
C VAL A 118 21.39 -7.04 -22.99
N GLY A 119 20.69 -6.13 -22.31
CA GLY A 119 19.38 -5.62 -22.76
C GLY A 119 18.15 -6.47 -22.44
N VAL A 120 18.30 -7.63 -21.79
CA VAL A 120 17.16 -8.53 -21.48
C VAL A 120 16.36 -8.17 -20.23
N GLY A 121 16.58 -6.99 -19.63
CA GLY A 121 15.83 -6.52 -18.46
C GLY A 121 16.34 -7.04 -17.11
N LYS A 122 17.59 -7.51 -17.00
CA LYS A 122 18.18 -7.98 -15.72
C LYS A 122 18.12 -6.93 -14.61
N THR A 123 18.48 -5.67 -14.92
CA THR A 123 18.41 -4.55 -13.97
C THR A 123 16.97 -4.30 -13.55
N HIS A 124 16.01 -4.38 -14.47
CA HIS A 124 14.59 -4.24 -14.16
C HIS A 124 14.15 -5.32 -13.18
N LEU A 125 14.48 -6.59 -13.42
CA LEU A 125 14.15 -7.69 -12.51
C LEU A 125 14.77 -7.51 -11.12
N ALA A 126 16.06 -7.11 -11.05
CA ALA A 126 16.73 -6.87 -9.79
C ALA A 126 16.11 -5.71 -9.00
N THR A 127 15.76 -4.61 -9.69
CA THR A 127 15.05 -3.48 -9.08
C THR A 127 13.63 -3.87 -8.65
N ALA A 128 12.92 -4.65 -9.46
CA ALA A 128 11.57 -5.12 -9.17
C ALA A 128 11.51 -6.04 -7.93
N LEU A 129 12.54 -6.86 -7.70
CA LEU A 129 12.68 -7.65 -6.47
C LEU A 129 12.89 -6.80 -5.21
N GLY A 130 13.36 -5.56 -5.36
CA GLY A 130 13.62 -4.66 -4.23
C GLY A 130 12.44 -3.81 -3.79
N HIS A 131 11.40 -3.65 -4.63
CA HIS A 131 10.19 -2.88 -4.32
C HIS A 131 9.30 -3.61 -3.31
#